data_AF-A0A497M1Y0-F1
#
_entry.id   AF-A0A497M1Y0-F1
#
_cell.length_a   1.000
_cell.length_b   1.000
_cell.length_c   1.000
_cell.angle_alpha   90.00
_cell.angle_beta   90.00
_cell.angle_gamma   90.00
#
_symmetry.space_group_name_H-M   'P 1'
#
loop_
_entity.id
_entity.type
_entity.pdbx_description
1 polymer ?
#
loop_
_entity_poly.entity_id
_entity_poly.type
_entity_poly.pdbx_seq_one_letter_code
_entity_poly.pdbx_strand_id
1 'polypeptide(L)'
;MKKFPDFLPPDASCLSPLGKELLKTGILKELKPEFVAVCQRKPSTYAGHPFIVEVAIAYGGEIPRKGEFVLYRFANRIPLLYDEASDVSFKVIQSINWRRYGVSPDMPIAILVHICSTKVPYKTVGKEFIADRPEVKREILNGIREVARQLQRFLSRRAYVERQKKRLNIFAKYLPKIAEFSTKLAGKERPPDIKKLLRSVEKFGEEI
;
A
#
# COMPACT_ATOMS: atom_id res chain seq x y z
N MET A 1 -11.11 -29.67 -27.65
CA MET A 1 -11.11 -28.31 -27.08
C MET A 1 -9.91 -28.00 -26.18
N LYS A 2 -9.57 -28.76 -25.12
CA LYS A 2 -8.48 -28.39 -24.18
C LYS A 2 -7.04 -28.26 -24.75
N LYS A 3 -6.78 -28.72 -25.97
CA LYS A 3 -5.44 -28.75 -26.60
C LYS A 3 -5.22 -27.66 -27.65
N PHE A 4 -6.22 -26.81 -27.92
CA PHE A 4 -6.09 -25.75 -28.91
C PHE A 4 -5.55 -24.47 -28.24
N PRO A 5 -4.37 -23.97 -28.62
CA PRO A 5 -3.70 -22.87 -27.93
C PRO A 5 -4.24 -21.47 -28.32
N ASP A 6 -4.87 -21.34 -29.50
CA ASP A 6 -5.21 -20.03 -30.07
C ASP A 6 -6.65 -19.57 -29.76
N PHE A 7 -7.21 -20.03 -28.64
CA PHE A 7 -8.49 -19.48 -28.19
C PHE A 7 -8.30 -18.03 -27.75
N LEU A 8 -9.16 -17.16 -28.30
CA LEU A 8 -9.29 -15.81 -27.79
C LEU A 8 -9.79 -15.85 -26.34
N PRO A 9 -9.28 -14.96 -25.47
CA PRO A 9 -9.82 -14.85 -24.12
C PRO A 9 -11.30 -14.46 -24.19
N PRO A 10 -12.17 -15.05 -23.33
CA PRO A 10 -13.58 -14.65 -23.25
C PRO A 10 -13.74 -13.16 -23.01
N ASP A 11 -14.80 -12.60 -23.59
CA ASP A 11 -15.13 -11.19 -23.41
C ASP A 11 -15.45 -10.89 -21.94
N ALA A 12 -14.86 -9.81 -21.43
CA ALA A 12 -15.01 -9.35 -20.07
C ALA A 12 -16.09 -8.27 -19.93
N SER A 13 -16.73 -7.84 -21.02
CA SER A 13 -17.84 -6.89 -21.03
C SER A 13 -19.02 -7.31 -20.15
N CYS A 14 -19.17 -8.61 -19.90
CA CYS A 14 -20.19 -9.17 -19.02
C CYS A 14 -19.93 -8.94 -17.53
N LEU A 15 -18.74 -8.46 -17.15
CA LEU A 15 -18.37 -8.23 -15.76
C LEU A 15 -18.69 -6.80 -15.33
N SER A 16 -19.18 -6.66 -14.10
CA SER A 16 -19.49 -5.37 -13.47
C SER A 16 -18.61 -5.16 -12.23
N PRO A 17 -17.33 -4.78 -12.40
CA PRO A 17 -16.44 -4.49 -11.28
C PRO A 17 -16.96 -3.30 -10.46
N LEU A 18 -16.43 -3.08 -9.25
CA LEU A 18 -16.86 -1.96 -8.42
C LEU A 18 -16.32 -0.63 -8.97
N GLY A 19 -15.10 -0.65 -9.50
CA GLY A 19 -14.40 0.51 -10.02
C GLY A 19 -13.47 1.16 -8.99
N LYS A 20 -12.36 1.73 -9.48
CA LYS A 20 -11.31 2.32 -8.64
C LYS A 20 -11.81 3.46 -7.74
N GLU A 21 -12.67 4.31 -8.27
CA GLU A 21 -13.15 5.51 -7.57
C GLU A 21 -14.11 5.16 -6.44
N LEU A 22 -15.12 4.33 -6.72
CA LEU A 22 -16.07 3.87 -5.71
C LEU A 22 -15.38 3.10 -4.60
N LEU A 23 -14.42 2.24 -4.95
CA LEU A 23 -13.64 1.49 -3.96
C LEU A 23 -12.80 2.43 -3.08
N LYS A 24 -12.15 3.43 -3.68
CA LYS A 24 -11.39 4.45 -2.94
C LYS A 24 -12.28 5.24 -1.98
N THR A 25 -13.45 5.70 -2.44
CA THR A 25 -14.40 6.46 -1.63
C THR A 25 -14.96 5.64 -0.47
N GLY A 26 -15.28 4.36 -0.70
CA GLY A 26 -15.72 3.45 0.37
C GLY A 26 -14.67 3.30 1.47
N ILE A 27 -13.41 3.08 1.09
CA ILE A 27 -12.31 2.95 2.04
C ILE A 27 -12.05 4.25 2.82
N LEU A 28 -12.12 5.39 2.15
CA LEU A 28 -11.96 6.70 2.79
C LEU A 28 -13.05 6.97 3.83
N LYS A 29 -14.29 6.59 3.55
CA LYS A 29 -15.44 6.79 4.44
C LYS A 29 -15.35 5.90 5.69
N GLU A 30 -15.04 4.62 5.51
CA GLU A 30 -15.09 3.63 6.60
C GLU A 30 -13.83 3.64 7.48
N LEU A 31 -12.64 3.74 6.89
CA LEU A 31 -11.37 3.55 7.62
C LEU A 31 -10.62 4.86 7.90
N LYS A 32 -11.04 5.97 7.26
CA LYS A 32 -10.38 7.29 7.30
C LYS A 32 -8.84 7.21 7.27
N PRO A 33 -8.23 6.50 6.31
CA PRO A 33 -6.80 6.29 6.29
C PRO A 33 -6.04 7.56 5.90
N GLU A 34 -4.76 7.64 6.29
CA GLU A 34 -3.85 8.70 5.86
C GLU A 34 -3.44 8.54 4.39
N PHE A 35 -3.42 7.29 3.90
CA PHE A 35 -3.08 6.96 2.53
C PHE A 35 -3.95 5.82 2.01
N VAL A 36 -4.40 5.93 0.76
CA VAL A 36 -5.13 4.88 0.05
C VAL A 36 -4.59 4.75 -1.38
N ALA A 37 -4.34 3.52 -1.81
CA ALA A 37 -4.02 3.20 -3.19
C ALA A 37 -4.93 2.06 -3.67
N VAL A 38 -5.46 2.21 -4.88
CA VAL A 38 -6.39 1.26 -5.49
C VAL A 38 -5.87 0.88 -6.88
N CYS A 39 -5.91 -0.41 -7.17
CA CYS A 39 -5.58 -0.98 -8.47
C CYS A 39 -6.73 -1.88 -8.93
N GLN A 40 -7.16 -1.68 -10.17
CA GLN A 40 -8.05 -2.60 -10.88
C GLN A 40 -7.24 -3.21 -12.01
N ARG A 41 -7.12 -4.53 -11.98
CA ARG A 41 -6.36 -5.30 -12.98
C ARG A 41 -7.15 -5.38 -14.28
N LYS A 42 -6.42 -5.66 -15.37
CA LYS A 42 -7.05 -6.01 -16.63
C LYS A 42 -7.82 -7.34 -16.46
N PRO A 43 -8.92 -7.53 -17.17
CA PRO A 43 -9.61 -8.82 -17.15
C PRO A 43 -8.66 -9.95 -17.52
N SER A 44 -8.74 -11.03 -16.76
CA SER A 44 -8.00 -12.27 -16.94
C SER A 44 -8.98 -13.42 -16.97
N THR A 45 -8.52 -14.62 -17.30
CA THR A 45 -9.41 -15.74 -17.58
C THR A 45 -8.94 -16.98 -16.83
N TYR A 46 -9.85 -17.68 -16.17
CA TYR A 46 -9.55 -18.96 -15.54
C TYR A 46 -10.60 -19.99 -16.00
N ALA A 47 -10.15 -21.16 -16.44
CA ALA A 47 -11.04 -22.24 -16.91
C ALA A 47 -12.16 -21.78 -17.89
N GLY A 48 -11.89 -20.77 -18.73
CA GLY A 48 -12.86 -20.20 -19.68
C GLY A 48 -13.82 -19.14 -19.11
N HIS A 49 -13.69 -18.77 -17.83
CA HIS A 49 -14.45 -17.70 -17.20
C HIS A 49 -13.61 -16.43 -17.06
N PRO A 50 -14.08 -15.28 -17.54
CA PRO A 50 -13.40 -14.00 -17.33
C PRO A 50 -13.56 -13.56 -15.88
N PHE A 51 -12.51 -12.98 -15.33
CA PHE A 51 -12.49 -12.39 -13.99
C PHE A 51 -11.66 -11.10 -13.94
N ILE A 52 -12.03 -10.20 -13.05
CA ILE A 52 -11.30 -8.96 -12.75
C ILE A 52 -10.97 -8.98 -11.26
N VAL A 53 -9.73 -8.58 -10.94
CA VAL A 53 -9.28 -8.41 -9.56
C VAL A 53 -9.09 -6.93 -9.28
N GLU A 54 -9.71 -6.47 -8.22
CA GLU A 54 -9.53 -5.13 -7.65
C GLU A 54 -8.85 -5.27 -6.31
N VAL A 55 -7.77 -4.53 -6.11
CA VAL A 55 -7.00 -4.54 -4.87
C VAL A 55 -6.86 -3.12 -4.38
N ALA A 56 -7.00 -2.93 -3.08
CA ALA A 56 -6.68 -1.68 -2.43
C ALA A 56 -5.81 -1.91 -1.20
N ILE A 57 -5.00 -0.91 -0.87
CA ILE A 57 -4.25 -0.83 0.38
C ILE A 57 -4.52 0.52 1.03
N ALA A 58 -4.76 0.49 2.33
CA ALA A 58 -4.98 1.66 3.16
C ALA A 58 -4.00 1.63 4.32
N TYR A 59 -3.48 2.80 4.69
CA TYR A 59 -2.49 2.96 5.75
C TYR A 59 -2.86 4.12 6.67
N GLY A 60 -2.71 3.90 7.99
CA GLY A 60 -2.96 4.90 9.02
C GLY A 60 -4.44 5.05 9.39
N GLY A 61 -4.79 6.18 10.00
CA GLY A 61 -6.17 6.47 10.38
C GLY A 61 -6.69 5.59 11.52
N GLU A 62 -7.93 5.13 11.38
CA GLU A 62 -8.66 4.32 12.38
C GLU A 62 -8.40 2.80 12.20
N ILE A 63 -7.41 2.41 11.40
CA ILE A 63 -7.07 1.00 11.16
C ILE A 63 -6.40 0.40 12.42
N PRO A 64 -6.88 -0.74 12.94
CA PRO A 64 -6.35 -1.33 14.18
C PRO A 64 -4.94 -1.89 13.98
N ARG A 65 -4.08 -1.71 14.99
CA ARG A 65 -2.71 -2.26 15.03
C ARG A 65 -2.73 -3.60 15.77
N LYS A 66 -3.00 -4.69 15.05
CA LYS A 66 -3.13 -6.04 15.63
C LYS A 66 -1.89 -6.93 15.43
N GLY A 67 -0.76 -6.38 14.95
CA GLY A 67 0.43 -7.17 14.60
C GLY A 67 0.27 -7.98 13.30
N GLU A 68 -0.89 -7.88 12.64
CA GLU A 68 -1.21 -8.48 11.36
C GLU A 68 -1.96 -7.47 10.48
N PHE A 69 -1.91 -7.68 9.17
CA PHE A 69 -2.67 -6.87 8.22
C PHE A 69 -4.16 -7.19 8.28
N VAL A 70 -4.99 -6.15 8.35
CA VAL A 70 -6.44 -6.33 8.27
C VAL A 70 -6.81 -6.67 6.84
N LEU A 71 -7.47 -7.80 6.61
CA LEU A 71 -7.81 -8.28 5.27
C LEU A 71 -9.33 -8.20 5.05
N TYR A 72 -9.74 -7.40 4.08
CA TYR A 72 -11.13 -7.35 3.60
C TYR A 72 -11.25 -8.08 2.28
N ARG A 73 -12.12 -9.09 2.23
CA ARG A 73 -12.31 -9.93 1.04
C ARG A 73 -13.70 -9.74 0.47
N PHE A 74 -13.78 -9.59 -0.83
CA PHE A 74 -15.05 -9.49 -1.55
C PHE A 74 -15.03 -10.39 -2.78
N ALA A 75 -16.17 -11.02 -3.05
CA ALA A 75 -16.40 -11.77 -4.27
C ALA A 75 -17.75 -11.35 -4.85
N ASN A 76 -17.77 -10.88 -6.10
CA ASN A 76 -18.97 -10.37 -6.78
C ASN A 76 -19.78 -9.40 -5.89
N ARG A 77 -19.10 -8.42 -5.26
CA ARG A 77 -19.67 -7.43 -4.32
C ARG A 77 -20.20 -7.98 -2.98
N ILE A 78 -19.99 -9.26 -2.69
CA ILE A 78 -20.38 -9.88 -1.41
C ILE A 78 -19.14 -9.99 -0.50
N PRO A 79 -19.19 -9.51 0.75
CA PRO A 79 -18.09 -9.67 1.70
C PRO A 79 -17.95 -11.13 2.15
N LEU A 80 -16.70 -11.60 2.24
CA LEU A 80 -16.36 -12.92 2.75
C LEU A 80 -15.82 -12.81 4.18
N LEU A 81 -16.59 -13.28 5.17
CA LEU A 81 -16.29 -13.07 6.59
C LEU A 81 -15.59 -14.26 7.26
N TYR A 82 -15.83 -15.48 6.79
CA TYR A 82 -15.34 -16.71 7.43
C TYR A 82 -14.10 -17.27 6.73
N ASP A 83 -13.32 -18.08 7.46
CA ASP A 83 -12.16 -18.82 6.95
C ASP A 83 -11.11 -17.99 6.18
N GLU A 84 -10.67 -16.87 6.77
CA GLU A 84 -9.64 -16.01 6.18
C GLU A 84 -8.33 -16.75 5.88
N ALA A 85 -7.86 -17.59 6.80
CA ALA A 85 -6.58 -18.30 6.67
C ALA A 85 -6.51 -19.26 5.46
N SER A 86 -7.66 -19.78 5.03
CA SER A 86 -7.77 -20.73 3.92
C SER A 86 -7.84 -20.04 2.55
N ASP A 87 -8.14 -18.74 2.52
CA ASP A 87 -8.35 -17.97 1.31
C ASP A 87 -7.06 -17.77 0.50
N VAL A 88 -7.17 -17.79 -0.83
CA VAL A 88 -6.05 -17.47 -1.72
C VAL A 88 -5.45 -16.09 -1.43
N SER A 89 -6.27 -15.10 -1.06
CA SER A 89 -5.83 -13.73 -0.77
C SER A 89 -4.92 -13.68 0.45
N PHE A 90 -5.29 -14.40 1.52
CA PHE A 90 -4.47 -14.50 2.73
C PHE A 90 -3.14 -15.20 2.44
N LYS A 91 -3.18 -16.32 1.70
CA LYS A 91 -1.96 -17.02 1.27
C LYS A 91 -1.05 -16.13 0.42
N VAL A 92 -1.61 -15.31 -0.46
CA VAL A 92 -0.83 -14.36 -1.26
C VAL A 92 -0.17 -13.31 -0.37
N ILE A 93 -0.90 -12.73 0.59
CA ILE A 93 -0.36 -11.73 1.52
C ILE A 93 0.79 -12.30 2.35
N GLN A 94 0.63 -13.52 2.88
CA GLN A 94 1.69 -14.22 3.62
C GLN A 94 2.91 -14.54 2.74
N SER A 95 2.72 -14.82 1.45
CA SER A 95 3.82 -15.12 0.53
C SER A 95 4.67 -13.91 0.14
N ILE A 96 4.19 -12.68 0.37
CA ILE A 96 4.87 -11.46 -0.05
C ILE A 96 5.91 -11.06 1.01
N ASN A 97 7.13 -10.74 0.54
CA ASN A 97 8.14 -10.15 1.41
C ASN A 97 7.88 -8.64 1.60
N TRP A 98 7.09 -8.29 2.61
CA TRP A 98 6.68 -6.91 2.95
C TRP A 98 7.84 -5.99 3.33
N ARG A 99 8.95 -6.55 3.84
CA ARG A 99 10.16 -5.78 4.17
C ARG A 99 10.70 -5.03 2.95
N ARG A 100 10.56 -5.59 1.75
CA ARG A 100 10.98 -4.94 0.49
C ARG A 100 10.21 -3.64 0.20
N TYR A 101 9.00 -3.51 0.73
CA TYR A 101 8.15 -2.34 0.58
C TYR A 101 8.26 -1.36 1.75
N GLY A 102 9.14 -1.63 2.72
CA GLY A 102 9.26 -0.81 3.93
C GLY A 102 8.06 -0.95 4.87
N VAL A 103 7.33 -2.06 4.78
CA VAL A 103 6.12 -2.32 5.55
C VAL A 103 6.39 -3.40 6.60
N SER A 104 5.97 -3.17 7.84
CA SER A 104 5.92 -4.18 8.90
C SER A 104 4.47 -4.54 9.26
N PRO A 105 4.21 -5.78 9.72
CA PRO A 105 2.88 -6.21 10.16
C PRO A 105 2.29 -5.40 11.32
N ASP A 106 3.12 -4.74 12.13
CA ASP A 106 2.69 -3.88 13.24
C ASP A 106 2.09 -2.54 12.78
N MET A 107 2.25 -2.20 11.50
CA MET A 107 1.71 -0.96 10.94
C MET A 107 0.19 -1.07 10.75
N PRO A 108 -0.54 0.05 10.95
CA PRO A 108 -1.99 0.10 10.72
C PRO A 108 -2.28 0.03 9.21
N ILE A 109 -2.37 -1.18 8.67
CA ILE A 109 -2.58 -1.44 7.25
C ILE A 109 -3.79 -2.34 7.05
N ALA A 110 -4.68 -1.90 6.16
CA ALA A 110 -5.78 -2.69 5.66
C ALA A 110 -5.58 -2.99 4.18
N ILE A 111 -5.74 -4.26 3.80
CA ILE A 111 -5.68 -4.73 2.42
C ILE A 111 -7.07 -5.20 2.04
N LEU A 112 -7.57 -4.71 0.91
CA LEU A 112 -8.85 -5.13 0.36
C LEU A 112 -8.62 -5.84 -0.96
N VAL A 113 -9.23 -7.01 -1.12
CA VAL A 113 -9.19 -7.80 -2.36
C VAL A 113 -10.63 -8.09 -2.79
N HIS A 114 -10.98 -7.66 -3.99
CA HIS A 114 -12.26 -7.92 -4.62
C HIS A 114 -12.06 -8.71 -5.92
N ILE A 115 -12.81 -9.81 -6.07
CA ILE A 115 -12.82 -10.61 -7.30
C ILE A 115 -14.22 -10.53 -7.92
N CYS A 116 -14.28 -10.11 -9.18
CA CYS A 116 -15.49 -10.12 -9.98
C CYS A 116 -15.35 -11.17 -11.09
N SER A 117 -16.26 -12.13 -11.18
CA SER A 117 -16.23 -13.20 -12.19
C SER A 117 -17.63 -13.76 -12.43
N THR A 118 -17.87 -14.29 -13.64
CA THR A 118 -19.12 -15.02 -13.95
C THR A 118 -19.29 -16.26 -13.06
N LYS A 119 -18.17 -16.88 -12.70
CA LYS A 119 -18.09 -17.98 -11.75
C LYS A 119 -16.95 -17.67 -10.80
N VAL A 120 -17.19 -17.58 -9.50
CA VAL A 120 -16.10 -17.44 -8.52
C VAL A 120 -15.68 -18.84 -8.08
N PRO A 121 -14.38 -19.17 -8.06
CA PRO A 121 -13.91 -20.51 -7.70
C PRO A 121 -13.92 -20.69 -6.18
N TYR A 122 -15.09 -20.88 -5.58
CA TYR A 122 -15.21 -21.23 -4.17
C TYR A 122 -14.71 -22.65 -3.91
N LYS A 123 -14.12 -22.88 -2.72
CA LYS A 123 -13.68 -24.22 -2.31
C LYS A 123 -14.79 -24.99 -1.59
N THR A 124 -15.57 -24.31 -0.74
CA THR A 124 -16.70 -24.86 0.00
C THR A 124 -18.03 -24.52 -0.66
N VAL A 125 -19.07 -25.30 -0.37
CA VAL A 125 -20.45 -25.04 -0.85
C VAL A 125 -21.01 -23.74 -0.25
N GLY A 126 -20.58 -23.40 0.98
CA GLY A 126 -20.96 -22.17 1.69
C GLY A 126 -20.41 -20.88 1.09
N LYS A 127 -19.52 -20.96 0.09
CA LYS A 127 -18.93 -19.79 -0.60
C LYS A 127 -18.17 -18.83 0.32
N GLU A 128 -17.51 -19.37 1.33
CA GLU A 128 -16.85 -18.57 2.38
C GLU A 128 -15.46 -18.08 1.98
N PHE A 129 -14.74 -18.84 1.15
CA PHE A 129 -13.40 -18.48 0.70
C PHE A 129 -13.11 -18.95 -0.72
N ILE A 130 -12.12 -18.30 -1.32
CA ILE A 130 -11.74 -18.49 -2.71
C ILE A 130 -10.64 -19.56 -2.79
N ALA A 131 -10.82 -20.52 -3.69
CA ALA A 131 -9.90 -21.63 -3.91
C ALA A 131 -8.58 -21.15 -4.52
N ASP A 132 -7.50 -21.86 -4.19
CA ASP A 132 -6.15 -21.58 -4.70
C ASP A 132 -6.01 -22.03 -6.16
N ARG A 133 -6.44 -21.16 -7.09
CA ARG A 133 -6.22 -21.30 -8.53
C ARG A 133 -5.02 -20.47 -8.96
N PRO A 134 -4.07 -21.02 -9.75
CA PRO A 134 -2.82 -20.34 -10.08
C PRO A 134 -3.04 -19.04 -10.86
N GLU A 135 -4.04 -18.99 -11.75
CA GLU A 135 -4.38 -17.80 -12.54
C GLU A 135 -4.87 -16.66 -11.65
N VAL A 136 -5.79 -16.99 -10.71
CA VAL A 136 -6.36 -16.04 -9.76
C VAL A 136 -5.29 -15.56 -8.78
N LYS A 137 -4.51 -16.50 -8.22
CA LYS A 137 -3.38 -16.20 -7.32
C LYS A 137 -2.38 -15.24 -7.95
N ARG A 138 -2.03 -15.46 -9.22
CA ARG A 138 -1.09 -14.61 -9.96
C ARG A 138 -1.61 -13.18 -10.11
N GLU A 139 -2.88 -13.01 -10.45
CA GLU A 139 -3.47 -11.68 -10.63
C GLU A 139 -3.65 -10.94 -9.30
N ILE A 140 -4.06 -11.63 -8.22
CA ILE A 140 -4.10 -11.03 -6.87
C ILE A 140 -2.70 -10.60 -6.44
N LEU A 141 -1.70 -11.46 -6.61
CA LEU A 141 -0.30 -11.15 -6.29
C LEU A 141 0.19 -9.92 -7.05
N ASN A 142 -0.11 -9.82 -8.34
CA ASN A 142 0.27 -8.67 -9.16
C ASN A 142 -0.46 -7.39 -8.71
N GLY A 143 -1.75 -7.46 -8.40
CA GLY A 143 -2.54 -6.34 -7.88
C GLY A 143 -2.00 -5.83 -6.54
N ILE A 144 -1.71 -6.73 -5.59
CA ILE A 144 -1.12 -6.36 -4.29
C ILE A 144 0.25 -5.72 -4.47
N ARG A 145 1.10 -6.27 -5.34
CA ARG A 145 2.43 -5.67 -5.64
C ARG A 145 2.31 -4.28 -6.23
N GLU A 146 1.29 -4.01 -7.04
CA GLU A 146 1.07 -2.71 -7.65
C GLU A 146 0.73 -1.65 -6.61
N VAL A 147 -0.21 -1.94 -5.70
CA VAL A 147 -0.58 -1.02 -4.62
C VAL A 147 0.52 -0.92 -3.55
N ALA A 148 1.24 -2.01 -3.26
CA ALA A 148 2.36 -2.01 -2.31
C ALA A 148 3.52 -1.11 -2.75
N ARG A 149 3.81 -1.03 -4.06
CA ARG A 149 4.78 -0.06 -4.60
C ARG A 149 4.33 1.38 -4.41
N GLN A 150 3.03 1.66 -4.53
CA GLN A 150 2.51 3.01 -4.28
C GLN A 150 2.63 3.39 -2.80
N LEU A 151 2.30 2.46 -1.89
CA LEU A 151 2.50 2.62 -0.46
C LEU A 151 3.97 2.86 -0.11
N GLN A 152 4.88 2.11 -0.71
CA GLN A 152 6.33 2.28 -0.50
C GLN A 152 6.79 3.69 -0.86
N ARG A 153 6.32 4.28 -1.97
CA ARG A 153 6.65 5.65 -2.36
C ARG A 153 6.16 6.65 -1.30
N PHE A 154 4.94 6.46 -0.81
CA PHE A 154 4.38 7.31 0.24
C PHE A 154 5.20 7.23 1.54
N LEU A 155 5.51 6.02 2.02
CA LEU A 155 6.31 5.80 3.23
C LEU A 155 7.74 6.36 3.06
N SER A 156 8.33 6.21 1.88
CA SER A 156 9.66 6.75 1.57
C SER A 156 9.69 8.27 1.62
N ARG A 157 8.67 8.94 1.06
CA ARG A 157 8.53 10.40 1.11
C ARG A 157 8.37 10.87 2.55
N ARG A 158 7.53 10.19 3.34
CA ARG A 158 7.34 10.50 4.77
C ARG A 158 8.63 10.35 5.58
N ALA A 159 9.35 9.24 5.40
CA ALA A 159 10.63 8.99 6.05
C ALA A 159 11.71 9.99 5.62
N TYR A 160 11.69 10.45 4.37
CA TYR A 160 12.56 11.51 3.91
C TYR A 160 12.28 12.84 4.63
N VAL A 161 11.02 13.27 4.68
CA VAL A 161 10.60 14.50 5.38
C VAL A 161 10.97 14.45 6.87
N GLU A 162 10.72 13.32 7.53
CA GLU A 162 11.07 13.15 8.95
C GLU A 162 12.58 13.24 9.19
N ARG A 163 13.40 12.66 8.30
CA ARG A 163 14.87 12.79 8.38
C ARG A 163 15.33 14.22 8.19
N GLN A 164 14.74 14.98 7.26
CA GLN A 164 15.09 16.40 7.10
C GLN A 164 14.71 17.21 8.35
N LYS A 165 13.53 16.99 8.93
CA LYS A 165 13.12 17.63 10.19
C LYS A 165 14.07 17.31 11.34
N LYS A 166 14.46 16.04 11.51
CA LYS A 166 15.44 15.65 12.55
C LYS A 166 16.79 16.32 12.32
N ARG A 167 17.27 16.35 11.07
CA ARG A 167 18.53 17.01 10.69
C ARG A 167 18.49 18.51 11.01
N LEU A 168 17.41 19.20 10.66
CA LEU A 168 17.19 20.62 10.98
C LEU A 168 17.20 20.87 12.49
N ASN A 169 16.49 20.05 13.26
CA ASN A 169 16.45 20.18 14.72
C ASN A 169 17.84 20.00 15.36
N ILE A 170 18.64 19.06 14.86
CA ILE A 170 20.02 18.87 15.31
C ILE A 170 20.84 20.13 14.99
N PHE A 171 20.78 20.65 13.76
CA PHE A 171 21.50 21.87 13.41
C PHE A 171 21.07 23.05 14.28
N ALA A 172 19.77 23.27 14.50
CA ALA A 172 19.28 24.34 15.35
C ALA A 172 19.83 24.26 16.79
N LYS A 173 20.02 23.05 17.34
CA LYS A 173 20.55 22.84 18.69
C LYS A 173 22.07 23.03 18.79
N TYR A 174 22.84 22.52 17.83
CA TYR A 174 24.29 22.46 17.92
C TYR A 174 25.01 23.64 17.25
N LEU A 175 24.45 24.19 16.18
CA LEU A 175 25.10 25.23 15.39
C LEU A 175 25.40 26.52 16.21
N PRO A 176 24.50 27.00 17.11
CA PRO A 176 24.81 28.11 18.02
C PRO A 176 26.01 27.84 18.93
N LYS A 177 26.09 26.62 19.49
CA LYS A 177 27.18 26.22 20.38
C LYS A 177 28.51 26.12 19.65
N ILE A 178 28.49 25.55 18.43
CA ILE A 178 29.68 25.48 17.58
C ILE A 178 30.18 26.89 17.26
N ALA A 179 29.29 27.82 16.91
CA ALA A 179 29.67 29.20 16.64
C ALA A 179 30.29 29.87 17.88
N GLU A 180 29.70 29.70 19.07
CA GLU A 180 30.23 30.25 20.32
C GLU A 180 31.63 29.69 20.64
N PHE A 181 31.79 28.37 20.64
CA PHE A 181 33.08 27.74 20.94
C PHE A 181 34.17 28.06 19.91
N SER A 182 33.81 28.09 18.61
CA SER A 182 34.75 28.47 17.55
C SER A 182 35.21 29.91 17.69
N THR A 183 34.31 30.81 18.11
CA THR A 183 34.61 32.24 18.32
C THR A 183 35.56 32.43 19.50
N LYS A 184 35.30 31.73 20.61
CA LYS A 184 36.19 31.71 21.78
C LYS A 184 37.58 31.17 21.44
N LEU A 185 37.65 30.07 20.70
CA LEU A 185 38.92 29.46 20.29
C LEU A 185 39.73 30.37 19.36
N ALA A 186 39.06 31.07 18.45
CA ALA A 186 39.70 31.98 17.50
C ALA A 186 40.09 33.34 18.11
N GLY A 187 39.81 33.59 19.40
CA GLY A 187 40.09 34.86 20.08
C GLY A 187 39.30 36.05 19.50
N LYS A 188 38.17 35.79 18.83
CA LYS A 188 37.31 36.84 18.25
C LYS A 188 36.15 37.15 19.19
N GLU A 189 35.64 38.39 19.17
CA GLU A 189 34.53 38.81 20.04
C GLU A 189 33.15 38.54 19.43
N ARG A 190 33.03 38.54 18.10
CA ARG A 190 31.73 38.43 17.42
C ARG A 190 31.51 37.02 16.86
N PRO A 191 30.42 36.34 17.26
CA PRO A 191 30.07 35.07 16.66
C PRO A 191 29.66 35.24 15.19
N PRO A 192 29.99 34.28 14.32
CA PRO A 192 29.58 34.32 12.91
C PRO A 192 28.05 34.26 12.78
N ASP A 193 27.51 34.89 11.73
CA ASP A 193 26.05 34.93 11.50
C ASP A 193 25.52 33.57 11.02
N ILE A 194 24.82 32.90 11.94
CA ILE A 194 24.28 31.54 11.77
C ILE A 194 22.98 31.54 10.95
N LYS A 195 22.28 32.69 10.87
CA LYS A 195 20.96 32.79 10.24
C LYS A 195 21.01 32.45 8.75
N LYS A 196 22.10 32.77 8.07
CA LYS A 196 22.31 32.42 6.65
C LYS A 196 22.37 30.90 6.43
N LEU A 197 23.04 30.18 7.32
CA LEU A 197 23.13 28.73 7.26
C LEU A 197 21.78 28.09 7.57
N LEU A 198 21.08 28.53 8.61
CA LEU A 198 19.74 28.02 8.93
C LEU A 198 18.74 28.21 7.78
N ARG A 199 18.71 29.40 7.16
CA ARG A 199 17.88 29.67 5.97
C ARG A 199 18.23 28.78 4.77
N SER A 200 19.51 28.48 4.58
CA SER A 200 19.94 27.58 3.50
C SER A 200 19.43 26.15 3.71
N VAL A 201 19.33 25.69 4.97
CA VAL A 201 18.81 24.35 5.28
C VAL A 201 17.27 24.33 5.27
N GLU A 202 16.61 25.44 5.63
CA GLU A 202 15.14 25.57 5.58
C GLU A 202 14.59 25.54 4.15
N LYS A 203 15.24 26.19 3.17
CA LYS A 203 14.79 26.17 1.77
C LYS A 203 14.68 24.76 1.18
N PHE A 204 15.57 23.85 1.57
CA PHE A 204 15.48 22.43 1.15
C PHE A 204 14.31 21.68 1.79
N GLY A 205 13.69 22.23 2.84
CA GLY A 205 12.53 21.66 3.52
C GLY A 205 11.18 22.09 2.95
N GLU A 206 11.10 23.24 2.27
CA GLU A 206 9.85 23.82 1.73
C GLU A 206 9.62 23.52 0.23
N GLU A 207 10.66 23.22 -0.56
CA GLU A 207 10.52 22.93 -2.01
C GLU A 207 9.97 21.52 -2.35
N ILE A 208 9.38 20.76 -1.41
CA ILE A 208 8.97 19.35 -1.62
C ILE A 208 7.59 19.02 -1.05
#